data_AF-A0A1A8LZ98-F1
#
_entry.id   AF-A0A1A8LZ98-F1
#
_cell.length_a   1.000
_cell.length_b   1.000
_cell.length_c   1.000
_cell.angle_alpha   90.00
_cell.angle_beta   90.00
_cell.angle_gamma   90.00
#
_symmetry.space_group_name_H-M   'P 1'
#
loop_
_entity.id
_entity.type
_entity.pdbx_description
1 polymer ?
#
loop_
_entity_poly.entity_id
_entity_poly.type
_entity_poly.pdbx_seq_one_letter_code
_entity_poly.pdbx_strand_id
1 'polypeptide(L)' 'CFVHGGGSFPFTVGRIEHGHKVRPDLCAVDNRTSPRNYLGSFYTDSLVHDRISLKLLVDVIGKDKVMLG' A
#
# COMPACT_ATOMS: atom_id res chain seq x y z
N CYS A 1 -0.90 -8.33 9.58
CA CYS A 1 0.27 -7.42 9.52
C CYS A 1 1.20 -7.96 8.43
N PHE A 2 1.72 -7.13 7.54
CA PHE A 2 2.67 -7.52 6.52
C PHE A 2 4.10 -7.13 6.92
N VAL A 3 5.05 -8.01 6.62
CA VAL A 3 6.45 -7.82 6.99
C VAL A 3 7.18 -6.89 6.02
N HIS A 4 8.30 -6.32 6.47
CA HIS A 4 9.22 -5.48 5.69
C HIS A 4 8.52 -4.28 5.02
N GLY A 5 7.72 -3.54 5.77
CA GLY A 5 6.97 -2.38 5.26
C GLY A 5 5.92 -2.71 4.18
N GLY A 6 5.52 -3.98 4.05
CA GLY A 6 4.67 -4.42 2.93
C GLY A 6 5.43 -4.52 1.60
N GLY A 7 6.76 -4.67 1.65
CA GLY A 7 7.64 -4.80 0.48
C GLY A 7 7.59 -3.56 -0.41
N SER A 8 7.34 -3.75 -1.69
CA SER A 8 7.25 -2.66 -2.68
C SER A 8 5.84 -2.07 -2.80
N PHE A 9 4.87 -2.53 -2.01
CA PHE A 9 3.47 -2.09 -2.13
C PHE A 9 3.28 -0.56 -1.94
N PRO A 10 3.88 0.10 -0.92
CA PRO A 10 3.74 1.54 -0.76
C PRO A 10 4.20 2.34 -1.98
N PHE A 11 5.25 1.87 -2.65
CA PHE A 11 5.77 2.48 -3.88
C PHE A 11 4.87 2.21 -5.10
N THR A 12 4.26 1.02 -5.18
CA THR A 12 3.54 0.56 -6.38
C THR A 12 2.04 0.82 -6.35
N VAL A 13 1.44 1.17 -5.21
CA VAL A 13 -0.02 1.33 -5.07
C VAL A 13 -0.64 2.29 -6.09
N GLY A 14 0.05 3.38 -6.44
CA GLY A 14 -0.44 4.32 -7.46
C GLY A 14 -0.51 3.70 -8.86
N ARG A 15 0.45 2.83 -9.20
CA ARG A 15 0.44 2.08 -10.47
C ARG A 15 -0.69 1.04 -10.49
N ILE A 16 -0.90 0.36 -9.37
CA ILE A 16 -1.98 -0.64 -9.22
C ILE A 16 -3.35 0.05 -9.35
N GLU A 17 -3.54 1.19 -8.68
CA GLU A 17 -4.75 2.00 -8.80
C GLU A 17 -4.99 2.50 -10.23
N HIS A 18 -3.94 2.95 -10.92
CA HIS A 18 -4.06 3.37 -12.31
C HIS A 18 -4.59 2.23 -13.19
N GLY A 19 -4.01 1.03 -13.06
CA GLY A 19 -4.48 -0.17 -13.77
C GLY A 19 -5.94 -0.50 -13.47
N HIS A 20 -6.33 -0.44 -12.18
CA HIS A 20 -7.73 -0.62 -11.75
C HIS A 20 -8.69 0.37 -12.44
N LYS A 21 -8.30 1.64 -12.56
CA LYS A 21 -9.10 2.70 -13.20
C LYS A 21 -9.17 2.57 -14.71
N VAL A 22 -8.06 2.26 -15.38
CA VAL A 22 -7.98 2.29 -16.85
C VAL A 22 -8.31 0.94 -17.51
N ARG A 23 -8.26 -0.16 -16.75
CA ARG A 23 -8.60 -1.51 -17.21
C ARG A 23 -9.58 -2.20 -16.24
N PRO A 24 -10.76 -1.62 -16.01
CA PRO A 24 -11.75 -2.24 -15.12
C PRO A 24 -12.21 -3.61 -15.61
N ASP A 25 -12.12 -3.86 -16.92
CA ASP A 25 -12.39 -5.14 -17.58
C ASP A 25 -11.43 -6.27 -17.17
N LEU A 26 -10.23 -5.93 -16.67
CA LEU A 26 -9.25 -6.90 -16.18
C LEU A 26 -9.03 -6.80 -14.67
N CYS A 27 -9.00 -5.59 -14.14
CA CYS A 27 -8.52 -5.30 -12.78
C CYS A 27 -9.64 -5.06 -11.77
N ALA A 28 -10.87 -4.79 -12.23
CA ALA A 28 -12.03 -4.48 -11.38
C ALA A 28 -13.19 -5.48 -11.57
N VAL A 29 -12.90 -6.69 -12.07
CA VAL A 29 -13.88 -7.74 -12.37
C VAL A 29 -14.59 -8.19 -11.10
N ASP A 30 -13.81 -8.61 -10.09
CA ASP A 30 -14.34 -9.13 -8.82
C ASP A 30 -14.38 -8.08 -7.71
N ASN A 31 -13.65 -6.97 -7.88
CA ASN A 31 -13.56 -5.92 -6.88
C ASN A 31 -13.58 -4.53 -7.52
N ARG A 32 -14.72 -3.85 -7.40
CA ARG A 32 -14.92 -2.48 -7.89
C ARG A 32 -14.31 -1.41 -6.98
N THR A 33 -13.87 -1.79 -5.78
CA THR A 33 -13.28 -0.86 -4.82
C THR A 33 -11.84 -0.53 -5.23
N SER A 34 -11.49 0.75 -5.26
CA SER A 34 -10.11 1.18 -5.54
C SER A 34 -9.13 0.54 -4.54
N PRO A 35 -7.97 0.03 -5.00
CA PRO A 35 -6.92 -0.46 -4.12
C PRO A 35 -6.52 0.53 -3.02
N ARG A 36 -6.59 1.85 -3.30
CA ARG A 36 -6.30 2.89 -2.31
C ARG A 36 -7.27 2.90 -1.13
N ASN A 37 -8.52 2.50 -1.32
CA ASN A 37 -9.52 2.53 -0.26
C ASN A 37 -9.26 1.49 0.84
N TYR A 38 -8.36 0.53 0.57
CA TYR A 38 -7.92 -0.46 1.56
C TYR A 38 -6.68 0.00 2.36
N LEU A 39 -6.07 1.14 1.99
CA LEU A 39 -5.08 1.78 2.85
C LEU A 39 -5.77 2.14 4.17
N GLY A 40 -5.25 1.62 5.29
CA GLY A 40 -5.91 1.73 6.60
C GLY A 40 -6.53 0.42 7.11
N SER A 41 -6.81 -0.56 6.25
CA SER A 41 -7.46 -1.82 6.64
C SER A 41 -6.48 -2.89 7.14
N PHE A 42 -5.18 -2.67 6.99
CA PHE A 42 -4.13 -3.59 7.43
C PHE A 42 -2.95 -2.82 8.04
N TYR A 43 -2.06 -3.56 8.70
CA TYR A 43 -0.83 -3.04 9.30
C TYR A 43 0.40 -3.53 8.53
N THR A 44 1.49 -2.76 8.57
CA THR A 44 2.85 -3.18 8.21
C THR A 44 3.80 -2.99 9.39
N ASP A 45 4.94 -3.67 9.39
CA ASP A 45 6.07 -3.26 10.24
C ASP A 45 6.83 -2.06 9.64
N SER A 46 7.83 -1.56 10.37
CA SER A 46 8.71 -0.45 9.97
C SER A 46 10.06 -0.90 9.38
N LEU A 47 10.24 -2.19 9.11
CA LEU A 47 11.54 -2.79 8.78
C LEU A 47 11.92 -2.55 7.31
N VAL A 48 12.27 -1.30 6.99
CA VAL A 48 12.58 -0.84 5.62
C VAL A 48 14.01 -0.30 5.43
N HIS A 49 14.82 -0.31 6.50
CA HIS A 49 16.26 0.01 6.52
C HIS A 49 16.70 1.38 5.94
N ASP A 50 15.77 2.29 5.66
CA ASP A 50 16.07 3.61 5.11
C ASP A 50 15.03 4.66 5.56
N ARG A 51 15.49 5.89 5.82
CA ARG A 51 14.64 7.00 6.28
C ARG A 51 13.65 7.44 5.20
N ILE A 52 14.06 7.49 3.94
CA ILE A 52 13.18 7.94 2.84
C ILE A 52 12.08 6.91 2.60
N SER A 53 12.45 5.64 2.64
CA SER A 53 11.54 4.49 2.55
C SER A 53 10.53 4.48 3.70
N LEU A 54 10.98 4.74 4.93
CA LEU A 54 10.07 4.85 6.08
C LEU A 54 9.12 6.04 5.94
N LYS A 55 9.60 7.18 5.43
CA LYS A 55 8.74 8.34 5.17
C LYS A 55 7.66 8.00 4.14
N LEU A 56 8.04 7.37 3.01
CA LEU A 56 7.08 6.93 2.00
C LEU A 56 6.06 5.94 2.60
N LEU A 57 6.53 4.97 3.39
CA LEU A 57 5.69 3.99 4.04
C LEU A 57 4.62 4.67 4.91
N VAL A 58 5.03 5.60 5.78
CA VAL A 58 4.11 6.33 6.66
C VAL A 58 3.15 7.23 5.87
N ASP A 59 3.63 7.91 4.83
CA ASP A 59 2.81 8.79 3.98
C ASP A 59 1.74 8.00 3.19
N VAL A 60 2.01 6.72 2.85
CA VAL A 60 1.10 5.87 2.05
C VAL A 60 0.21 4.98 2.91
N ILE A 61 0.77 4.25 3.88
CA ILE A 61 0.03 3.30 4.74
C ILE A 61 -0.69 4.03 5.88
N GLY A 62 -0.15 5.16 6.32
CA GLY A 62 -0.64 5.94 7.45
C GLY A 62 0.07 5.58 8.76
N LYS A 63 0.44 6.60 9.53
CA LYS A 63 1.20 6.45 10.79
C LYS A 63 0.55 5.48 11.78
N ASP A 64 -0.78 5.43 11.84
CA ASP A 64 -1.54 4.59 12.79
C ASP A 64 -1.58 3.10 12.37
N LYS A 65 -0.96 2.79 11.22
CA LYS A 65 -0.92 1.46 10.61
C LYS A 65 0.49 0.93 10.37
N VAL A 66 1.51 1.66 10.82
CA VAL A 66 2.91 1.23 10.81
C VAL A 66 3.31 0.88 12.24
N MET A 67 3.70 -0.38 12.45
CA MET A 67 4.15 -0.91 13.74
C MET A 67 5.67 -0.93 13.80
N LEU A 68 6.26 -0.75 14.98
CA LEU A 68 7.67 -1.03 15.20
C LEU A 68 7.90 -2.55 15.07
N GLY A 69 8.86 -2.94 14.24
CA GLY A 69 9.26 -4.33 13.99
C GLY A 69 10.62 -4.39 13.32
#